data_AF-A0A9J6FZ32-F1
#
_entry.id   AF-A0A9J6FZ32-F1
#
_cell.length_a   1.000
_cell.length_b   1.000
_cell.length_c   1.000
_cell.angle_alpha   90.00
_cell.angle_beta   90.00
_cell.angle_gamma   90.00
#
_symmetry.space_group_name_H-M   'P 1'
#
loop_
_entity.id
_entity.type
_entity.pdbx_description
1 polymer ?
#
loop_
_entity_poly.entity_id
_entity_poly.type
_entity_poly.pdbx_seq_one_letter_code
_entity_poly.pdbx_strand_id
1 'polypeptide(L)'
;MKQEQFHSVLAHLPEAQRFVVRECIHMSKCATPKGHRYSSNFLTMCMLLHIRSPASYSFLKESKLLPLPAVSTVRRYIPMVTPECGFDEIFLGAFKRKIATKTDIRRHGMLVFDEIQVRDVVVLSTYVQFNE
;
A
#
# COMPACT_ATOMS: atom_id res chain seq x y z
N MET A 1 -36.09 2.16 1.70
CA MET A 1 -35.72 1.57 3.01
C MET A 1 -34.34 0.94 3.09
N LYS A 2 -33.95 -0.11 2.32
CA LYS A 2 -32.63 -0.77 2.51
C LYS A 2 -31.40 0.08 2.13
N GLN A 3 -31.51 0.98 1.13
CA GLN A 3 -30.36 1.80 0.67
C GLN A 3 -30.03 2.97 1.61
N GLU A 4 -31.05 3.62 2.19
CA GLU A 4 -30.87 4.76 3.10
C GLU A 4 -30.26 4.34 4.44
N GLN A 5 -30.69 3.20 4.98
CA GLN A 5 -30.08 2.62 6.18
C GLN A 5 -28.63 2.19 5.95
N PHE A 6 -28.30 1.74 4.74
CA PHE A 6 -26.92 1.38 4.42
C PHE A 6 -26.01 2.61 4.31
N HIS A 7 -26.52 3.69 3.72
CA HIS A 7 -25.80 4.95 3.62
C HIS A 7 -25.52 5.58 4.98
N SER A 8 -26.47 5.46 5.93
CA SER A 8 -26.26 5.91 7.31
C SER A 8 -25.17 5.08 8.00
N VAL A 9 -25.18 3.75 7.88
CA VAL A 9 -24.13 2.89 8.48
C VAL A 9 -22.75 3.20 7.90
N LEU A 10 -22.63 3.36 6.59
CA LEU A 10 -21.36 3.76 5.95
C LEU A 10 -20.83 5.09 6.49
N ALA A 11 -21.71 6.04 6.82
CA ALA A 11 -21.33 7.35 7.33
C ALA A 11 -20.68 7.30 8.73
N HIS A 12 -21.00 6.27 9.54
CA HIS A 12 -20.42 6.09 10.87
C HIS A 12 -19.07 5.35 10.85
N LEU A 13 -18.72 4.71 9.74
CA LEU A 13 -17.45 3.99 9.60
C LEU A 13 -16.29 4.95 9.36
N PRO A 14 -15.10 4.68 9.95
CA PRO A 14 -13.84 5.32 9.60
C PRO A 14 -13.58 5.27 8.09
N GLU A 15 -12.90 6.28 7.57
CA GLU A 15 -12.63 6.43 6.15
C GLU A 15 -12.00 5.18 5.52
N ALA A 16 -10.99 4.60 6.19
CA ALA A 16 -10.32 3.38 5.74
C ALA A 16 -11.29 2.20 5.61
N GLN A 17 -12.19 2.01 6.58
CA GLN A 17 -13.18 0.92 6.55
C GLN A 17 -14.22 1.15 5.46
N ARG A 18 -14.70 2.40 5.32
CA ARG A 18 -15.63 2.81 4.27
C ARG A 18 -15.06 2.54 2.88
N PHE A 19 -13.77 2.80 2.71
CA PHE A 19 -13.05 2.55 1.46
C PHE A 19 -13.03 1.07 1.11
N VAL A 20 -12.65 0.19 2.04
CA VAL A 20 -12.67 -1.27 1.84
C VAL A 20 -14.07 -1.78 1.49
N VAL A 21 -15.09 -1.33 2.23
CA VAL A 21 -16.48 -1.75 2.01
C VAL A 21 -16.98 -1.33 0.62
N ARG A 22 -16.63 -0.11 0.17
CA ARG A 22 -16.97 0.34 -1.20
C ARG A 22 -16.34 -0.53 -2.27
N GLU A 23 -15.09 -0.92 -2.09
CA GLU A 23 -14.41 -1.85 -3.01
C GLU A 23 -15.06 -3.24 -3.00
N CYS A 24 -15.44 -3.78 -1.82
CA CYS A 24 -16.20 -5.03 -1.74
C CYS A 24 -17.52 -4.98 -2.52
N ILE A 25 -18.26 -3.87 -2.43
CA ILE A 25 -19.53 -3.68 -3.16
C ILE A 25 -19.28 -3.49 -4.65
N HIS A 26 -18.25 -2.75 -5.03
CA HIS A 26 -17.90 -2.56 -6.43
C HIS A 26 -17.59 -3.91 -7.08
N MET A 27 -16.79 -4.72 -6.40
CA MET A 27 -16.36 -6.04 -6.86
C MET A 27 -17.50 -7.05 -6.89
N SER A 28 -18.46 -6.97 -5.96
CA SER A 28 -19.62 -7.87 -5.95
C SER A 28 -20.61 -7.60 -7.09
N LYS A 29 -20.61 -6.39 -7.66
CA LYS A 29 -21.44 -6.03 -8.83
C LYS A 29 -20.87 -6.56 -10.16
N CYS A 30 -19.59 -6.91 -10.19
CA CYS A 30 -18.95 -7.42 -11.39
C CYS A 30 -19.31 -8.89 -11.60
N ALA A 31 -19.73 -9.24 -12.83
CA ALA A 31 -20.17 -10.60 -13.16
C ALA A 31 -19.03 -11.64 -13.14
N THR A 32 -17.80 -11.22 -13.43
CA THR A 32 -16.63 -12.10 -13.49
C THR A 32 -15.68 -11.80 -12.34
N PRO A 33 -15.14 -12.81 -11.64
CA PRO A 33 -14.18 -12.62 -10.54
C PRO A 33 -12.74 -12.34 -11.00
N LYS A 34 -12.52 -12.18 -12.31
CA LYS A 34 -11.20 -12.00 -12.93
C LYS A 34 -11.15 -10.68 -13.70
N GLY A 35 -9.95 -10.12 -13.84
CA GLY A 35 -9.71 -8.95 -14.69
C GLY A 35 -10.13 -7.60 -14.08
N HIS A 36 -10.40 -7.56 -12.77
CA HIS A 36 -10.77 -6.31 -12.12
C HIS A 36 -9.62 -5.31 -12.07
N ARG A 37 -9.94 -4.06 -12.35
CA ARG A 37 -9.04 -2.93 -12.12
C ARG A 37 -9.24 -2.43 -10.71
N TYR A 38 -8.22 -2.58 -9.89
CA TYR A 38 -8.18 -2.04 -8.54
C TYR A 38 -7.79 -0.56 -8.58
N SER A 39 -8.37 0.24 -7.69
CA SER A 39 -7.94 1.61 -7.48
C SER A 39 -6.49 1.63 -6.93
N SER A 40 -5.74 2.68 -7.25
CA SER A 40 -4.35 2.85 -6.76
C SER A 40 -4.27 2.82 -5.24
N ASN A 41 -5.20 3.48 -4.55
CA ASN A 41 -5.26 3.49 -3.09
C ASN A 41 -5.50 2.09 -2.50
N PHE A 42 -6.35 1.27 -3.14
CA PHE A 42 -6.59 -0.11 -2.69
C PHE A 42 -5.38 -1.00 -2.93
N LEU A 43 -4.70 -0.84 -4.06
CA LEU A 43 -3.43 -1.52 -4.32
C LEU A 43 -2.37 -1.15 -3.30
N THR A 44 -2.23 0.14 -2.96
CA THR A 44 -1.31 0.61 -1.91
C THR A 44 -1.62 -0.01 -0.55
N MET A 45 -2.89 -0.06 -0.16
CA MET A 45 -3.30 -0.75 1.07
C MET A 45 -2.96 -2.25 1.03
N CYS A 46 -3.20 -2.93 -0.10
CA CYS A 46 -2.85 -4.33 -0.28
C CYS A 46 -1.34 -4.57 -0.22
N MET A 47 -0.53 -3.67 -0.80
CA MET A 47 0.93 -3.69 -0.70
C MET A 47 1.39 -3.56 0.75
N LEU A 48 0.88 -2.57 1.49
CA LEU A 48 1.23 -2.37 2.91
C LEU A 48 0.89 -3.60 3.76
N LEU A 49 -0.29 -4.20 3.52
CA LEU A 49 -0.70 -5.43 4.19
C LEU A 49 0.23 -6.61 3.87
N HIS A 50 0.62 -6.76 2.60
CA HIS A 50 1.53 -7.82 2.16
C HIS A 50 2.95 -7.64 2.73
N ILE A 51 3.47 -6.41 2.76
CA ILE A 51 4.77 -6.08 3.36
C ILE A 51 4.76 -6.40 4.86
N ARG A 52 3.65 -6.10 5.55
CA ARG A 52 3.52 -6.33 6.99
C ARG A 52 3.42 -7.81 7.35
N SER A 53 2.71 -8.61 6.54
CA SER A 53 2.56 -10.05 6.70
C SER A 53 2.09 -10.72 5.40
N PRO A 54 3.01 -11.35 4.64
CA PRO A 54 2.63 -12.10 3.43
C PRO A 54 1.68 -13.27 3.74
N ALA A 55 1.87 -13.95 4.87
CA ALA A 55 1.06 -15.08 5.29
C ALA A 55 -0.39 -14.65 5.60
N SER A 56 -0.57 -13.56 6.36
CA SER A 56 -1.90 -13.03 6.66
C SER A 56 -2.60 -12.54 5.40
N TYR A 57 -1.87 -11.94 4.47
CA TYR A 57 -2.42 -11.54 3.17
C TYR A 57 -2.94 -12.74 2.38
N SER A 58 -2.16 -13.83 2.27
CA SER A 58 -2.59 -15.05 1.59
C SER A 58 -3.81 -15.67 2.25
N PHE A 59 -3.83 -15.76 3.59
CA PHE A 59 -4.97 -16.28 4.35
C PHE A 59 -6.25 -15.46 4.10
N LEU A 60 -6.18 -14.13 4.14
CA LEU A 60 -7.34 -13.25 3.89
C LEU A 60 -7.86 -13.37 2.46
N LYS A 61 -6.97 -13.59 1.50
CA LYS A 61 -7.34 -13.82 0.11
C LYS A 61 -8.00 -15.20 -0.08
N GLU A 62 -7.42 -16.24 0.51
CA GLU A 62 -7.90 -17.63 0.39
C GLU A 62 -9.24 -17.84 1.08
N SER A 63 -9.46 -17.18 2.22
CA SER A 63 -10.74 -17.16 2.92
C SER A 63 -11.85 -16.42 2.17
N LYS A 64 -11.53 -15.71 1.07
CA LYS A 64 -12.46 -14.94 0.23
C LYS A 64 -13.28 -13.89 1.02
N LEU A 65 -12.79 -13.48 2.19
CA LEU A 65 -13.44 -12.46 3.02
C LEU A 65 -13.33 -11.07 2.40
N LEU A 66 -12.25 -10.82 1.67
CA LEU A 66 -11.97 -9.56 0.98
C LEU A 66 -11.59 -9.83 -0.48
N PRO A 67 -11.98 -8.94 -1.42
CA PRO A 67 -11.68 -9.09 -2.84
C PRO A 67 -10.22 -8.71 -3.16
N LEU A 68 -9.27 -9.32 -2.48
CA LEU A 68 -7.85 -8.97 -2.59
C LEU A 68 -7.25 -9.40 -3.92
N PRO A 69 -6.35 -8.59 -4.52
CA PRO A 69 -5.62 -8.97 -5.72
C PRO A 69 -4.74 -10.19 -5.50
N ALA A 70 -4.34 -10.84 -6.59
CA ALA A 70 -3.37 -11.92 -6.53
C ALA A 70 -2.03 -11.44 -5.94
N VAL A 71 -1.34 -12.32 -5.22
CA VAL A 71 -0.02 -12.02 -4.64
C VAL A 71 0.96 -11.60 -5.73
N SER A 72 0.89 -12.21 -6.92
CA SER A 72 1.68 -11.81 -8.10
C SER A 72 1.41 -10.37 -8.52
N THR A 73 0.14 -9.94 -8.49
CA THR A 73 -0.24 -8.54 -8.79
C THR A 73 0.39 -7.60 -7.77
N VAL A 74 0.26 -7.85 -6.47
CA VAL A 74 0.83 -6.99 -5.43
C VAL A 74 2.35 -6.91 -5.53
N ARG A 75 3.01 -8.05 -5.72
CA ARG A 75 4.48 -8.13 -5.88
C ARG A 75 4.99 -7.35 -7.09
N ARG A 76 4.20 -7.22 -8.16
CA ARG A 76 4.57 -6.43 -9.34
C ARG A 76 4.66 -4.93 -9.03
N TYR A 77 3.90 -4.43 -8.07
CA TYR A 77 3.90 -3.02 -7.70
C TYR A 77 5.00 -2.66 -6.70
N ILE A 78 5.53 -3.61 -5.92
CA ILE A 78 6.58 -3.35 -4.93
C ILE A 78 7.86 -2.76 -5.56
N PRO A 79 8.39 -3.31 -6.67
CA PRO A 79 9.55 -2.74 -7.37
C PRO A 79 9.33 -1.32 -7.93
N MET A 80 8.08 -0.87 -8.11
CA MET A 80 7.84 0.51 -8.56
C MET A 80 8.18 1.54 -7.46
N VAL A 81 8.41 1.09 -6.23
CA VAL A 81 8.71 1.93 -5.06
C VAL A 81 10.13 1.65 -4.54
N THR A 82 10.95 0.86 -5.25
CA THR A 82 12.32 0.59 -4.78
C THR A 82 13.17 1.84 -4.91
N PRO A 83 13.74 2.35 -3.80
CA PRO A 83 14.58 3.53 -3.83
C PRO A 83 15.89 3.22 -4.56
N GLU A 84 16.42 4.24 -5.22
CA GLU A 84 17.79 4.23 -5.71
C GLU A 84 18.78 4.39 -4.54
N CYS A 85 20.06 4.07 -4.81
CA CYS A 85 21.10 4.35 -3.83
C CYS A 85 21.28 5.87 -3.68
N GLY A 86 21.31 6.35 -2.44
CA GLY A 86 21.51 7.77 -2.14
C GLY A 86 20.26 8.45 -1.62
N PHE A 87 20.10 9.74 -1.95
CA PHE A 87 19.00 10.55 -1.47
C PHE A 87 17.82 10.52 -2.44
N ASP A 88 16.67 10.09 -1.96
CA ASP A 88 15.40 10.18 -2.69
C ASP A 88 14.79 11.58 -2.51
N GLU A 89 14.97 12.45 -3.51
CA GLU A 89 14.43 13.81 -3.49
C GLU A 89 12.89 13.84 -3.43
N ILE A 90 12.22 12.86 -4.04
CA ILE A 90 10.77 12.74 -4.04
C ILE A 90 10.30 12.46 -2.60
N PHE A 91 10.96 11.52 -1.94
CA PHE A 91 10.73 11.23 -0.53
C PHE A 91 11.02 12.45 0.35
N LEU A 92 12.18 13.10 0.20
CA LEU A 92 12.54 14.27 1.00
C LEU A 92 11.55 15.43 0.80
N GLY A 93 11.05 15.62 -0.42
CA GLY A 93 9.99 16.59 -0.73
C GLY A 93 8.67 16.24 -0.03
N ALA A 94 8.25 14.98 -0.06
CA ALA A 94 7.07 14.51 0.67
C ALA A 94 7.23 14.62 2.19
N PHE A 95 8.41 14.30 2.69
CA PHE A 95 8.79 14.39 4.09
C PHE A 95 8.76 15.85 4.58
N LYS A 96 9.32 16.78 3.81
CA LYS A 96 9.27 18.23 4.09
C LYS A 96 7.83 18.72 4.23
N ARG A 97 6.93 18.33 3.31
CA ARG A 97 5.49 18.67 3.40
C ARG A 97 4.85 18.10 4.66
N LYS A 98 5.19 16.86 5.03
CA LYS A 98 4.67 16.22 6.24
C LYS A 98 5.17 16.89 7.52
N ILE A 99 6.44 17.28 7.58
CA ILE A 99 7.01 18.01 8.72
C ILE A 99 6.42 19.41 8.86
N ALA A 100 6.15 20.09 7.74
CA ALA A 100 5.56 21.43 7.76
C ALA A 100 4.22 21.48 8.50
N THR A 101 3.43 20.40 8.48
CA THR A 101 2.17 20.29 9.23
C THR A 101 2.32 20.13 10.75
N LYS A 102 3.53 19.90 11.25
CA LYS A 102 3.82 19.74 12.68
C LYS A 102 4.24 21.06 13.32
N THR A 103 4.01 21.18 14.63
CA THR A 103 4.49 22.30 15.46
C THR A 103 6.02 22.30 15.53
N ASP A 104 6.64 23.46 15.77
CA ASP A 104 8.10 23.61 15.73
C ASP A 104 8.83 22.64 16.68
N ILE A 105 8.30 22.43 17.88
CA ILE A 105 8.86 21.47 18.84
C ILE A 105 8.87 20.04 18.25
N ARG A 106 7.84 19.65 17.49
CA ARG A 106 7.72 18.34 16.85
C ARG A 106 8.52 18.22 15.54
N ARG A 107 9.15 19.31 15.07
CA ARG A 107 10.07 19.29 13.91
C ARG A 107 11.51 18.97 14.32
N HIS A 108 11.85 19.16 15.60
CA HIS A 108 13.16 18.81 16.13
C HIS A 108 13.31 17.28 16.17
N GLY A 109 14.43 16.78 15.70
CA GLY A 109 14.75 15.36 15.65
C GLY A 109 16.26 15.14 15.55
N MET A 110 16.69 13.90 15.76
CA MET A 110 18.09 13.49 15.63
C MET A 110 18.22 12.54 14.45
N LEU A 111 19.31 12.69 13.72
CA LEU A 111 19.67 11.82 12.61
C LEU A 111 20.74 10.85 13.10
N VAL A 112 20.41 9.56 13.15
CA VAL A 112 21.30 8.50 13.60
C VAL A 112 21.49 7.54 12.44
N PHE A 113 22.74 7.25 12.12
CA PHE A 113 23.10 6.28 11.10
C PHE A 113 24.08 5.28 11.69
N ASP A 114 23.95 4.05 11.22
CA ASP A 114 24.86 2.95 11.51
C ASP A 114 24.96 2.08 10.26
N GLU A 115 26.05 1.35 10.12
CA GLU A 115 26.27 0.46 8.98
C GLU A 115 25.81 -0.96 9.32
N ILE A 116 25.30 -1.67 8.32
CA ILE A 116 24.90 -3.07 8.45
C ILE A 116 25.84 -3.90 7.60
N GLN A 117 26.48 -4.91 8.20
CA GLN A 117 27.26 -5.88 7.45
C GLN A 117 26.32 -6.82 6.68
N VAL A 118 26.36 -6.72 5.35
CA VAL A 118 25.61 -7.60 4.45
C VAL A 118 26.52 -8.73 3.97
N ARG A 119 25.93 -9.86 3.54
CA ARG A 119 26.68 -10.97 2.96
C ARG A 119 27.33 -10.54 1.64
N ASP A 120 28.61 -10.82 1.48
CA ASP A 120 29.33 -10.59 0.22
C ASP A 120 28.95 -11.65 -0.82
N VAL A 121 27.99 -11.31 -1.68
CA VAL A 121 27.48 -12.18 -2.76
C VAL A 121 27.15 -11.36 -3.99
N VAL A 122 27.42 -11.92 -5.16
CA VAL A 122 26.98 -11.35 -6.44
C VAL A 122 25.51 -11.71 -6.66
N VAL A 123 24.66 -10.69 -6.82
CA VAL A 123 23.23 -10.86 -7.13
C VAL A 123 22.95 -10.26 -8.49
N LEU A 124 22.26 -11.02 -9.34
CA LEU A 124 21.84 -10.55 -10.66
C LEU A 124 20.38 -10.11 -10.58
N SER A 125 20.15 -8.80 -10.68
CA SER A 125 18.80 -8.24 -10.75
C SER A 125 18.31 -8.24 -12.20
N THR A 126 17.12 -8.79 -12.43
CA THR A 126 16.43 -8.72 -13.73
C THR A 126 15.49 -7.52 -13.84
N TYR A 127 15.39 -6.71 -12.78
CA TYR A 127 14.61 -5.47 -12.80
C TYR A 127 15.46 -4.36 -13.43
N VAL A 128 15.05 -3.92 -14.62
CA VAL A 128 15.63 -2.75 -15.29
C VAL A 128 15.14 -1.52 -14.56
N GLN A 129 16.04 -0.80 -13.88
CA GLN A 129 15.77 0.55 -13.41
C GLN A 129 15.75 1.45 -14.65
N PHE A 130 14.54 1.84 -15.08
CA PHE A 130 14.39 2.86 -16.12
C PHE A 130 14.54 4.21 -15.44
N ASN A 131 15.73 4.80 -15.58
CA ASN A 131 15.97 6.19 -15.21
C ASN A 131 15.55 7.04 -16.42
N GLU A 132 14.49 7.83 -16.26
CA GLU A 132 14.23 9.01 -17.10
C GLU A 132 15.07 10.19 -16.60
#